data_AF-A0A1V5XSF8-F1
#
_entry.id   AF-A0A1V5XSF8-F1
#
_cell.length_a   1.000
_cell.length_b   1.000
_cell.length_c   1.000
_cell.angle_alpha   90.00
_cell.angle_beta   90.00
_cell.angle_gamma   90.00
#
_symmetry.space_group_name_H-M   'P 1'
#
loop_
_entity.id
_entity.type
_entity.pdbx_description
1 polymer ?
#
loop_
_entity_poly.entity_id
_entity_poly.type
_entity_poly.pdbx_seq_one_letter_code
_entity_poly.pdbx_strand_id
1 'polypeptide(L)'
;MKTTNLFLSLALALPLYACGSDASDEDINGSWDKLTPRVCEYDGKSYKVGDSFPAADGCNSCACNEDGSVVCTLVDCERVTCEYNGKSYEVGDSFPAADGCNSCACNEDGSVVCTLVDCERIACEYNGKFYEVGASFPAADGCNSCACNEDGSVVCTLVDCELS
;
A
#
# COMPACT_ATOMS: atom_id res chain seq x y z
N MET A 1 -14.87 -41.03 -67.56
CA MET A 1 -14.63 -42.49 -67.57
C MET A 1 -14.36 -42.89 -66.13
N LYS A 2 -15.30 -43.57 -65.44
CA LYS A 2 -15.42 -45.06 -65.38
C LYS A 2 -14.11 -45.65 -64.86
N THR A 3 -13.99 -46.30 -63.70
CA THR A 3 -14.85 -47.30 -63.00
C THR A 3 -14.27 -47.49 -61.59
N THR A 4 -15.02 -47.48 -60.49
CA THR A 4 -15.77 -48.60 -59.84
C THR A 4 -14.96 -49.89 -59.61
N ASN A 5 -14.75 -50.26 -58.34
CA ASN A 5 -15.11 -51.53 -57.68
C ASN A 5 -14.33 -51.62 -56.35
N LEU A 6 -14.97 -51.52 -55.17
CA LEU A 6 -15.93 -52.46 -54.57
C LEU A 6 -15.29 -53.84 -54.33
N PHE A 7 -14.74 -54.04 -53.13
CA PHE A 7 -14.76 -55.34 -52.48
C PHE A 7 -15.41 -55.19 -51.11
N LEU A 8 -16.64 -55.69 -51.08
CA LEU A 8 -17.45 -56.01 -49.93
C LEU A 8 -16.88 -57.29 -49.30
N SER A 9 -16.56 -57.28 -48.01
CA SER A 9 -16.47 -58.50 -47.23
C SER A 9 -16.99 -58.22 -45.82
N LEU A 10 -18.21 -58.70 -45.62
CA LEU A 10 -18.99 -58.71 -44.40
C LEU A 10 -18.52 -59.88 -43.50
N ALA A 11 -18.77 -59.72 -42.19
CA ALA A 11 -18.89 -60.75 -41.15
C ALA A 11 -17.58 -61.07 -40.39
N LEU A 12 -17.49 -61.18 -39.06
CA LEU A 12 -18.48 -61.40 -37.99
C LEU A 12 -17.89 -60.91 -36.64
N ALA A 13 -18.75 -60.85 -35.63
CA ALA A 13 -18.63 -60.19 -34.32
C ALA A 13 -17.45 -60.55 -33.39
N LEU A 14 -17.22 -59.59 -32.48
CA LEU A 14 -16.38 -59.49 -31.26
C LEU A 14 -16.17 -60.79 -30.44
N PRO A 15 -15.06 -60.86 -29.68
CA PRO A 15 -15.12 -60.35 -28.29
C PRO A 15 -14.06 -59.29 -28.00
N LEU A 16 -14.49 -58.26 -27.26
CA LEU A 16 -13.62 -57.34 -26.52
C LEU A 16 -12.74 -58.12 -25.56
N TYR A 17 -11.43 -57.96 -25.66
CA TYR A 17 -10.51 -58.27 -24.58
C TYR A 17 -9.49 -57.13 -24.49
N ALA A 18 -9.67 -56.29 -23.48
CA ALA A 18 -8.76 -55.21 -23.13
C ALA A 18 -7.71 -55.70 -22.12
N CYS A 19 -6.48 -55.19 -22.22
CA CYS A 19 -5.53 -54.95 -21.12
C CYS A 19 -4.31 -54.21 -21.74
N GLY A 20 -3.73 -53.14 -21.22
CA GLY A 20 -3.97 -52.35 -20.03
C GLY A 20 -3.17 -51.05 -20.14
N SER A 21 -3.66 -49.96 -19.56
CA SER A 21 -2.87 -48.77 -19.28
C SER A 21 -2.70 -48.72 -17.77
N ASP A 22 -1.45 -48.77 -17.31
CA ASP A 22 -1.09 -48.58 -15.92
C ASP A 22 -1.51 -47.17 -15.47
N ALA A 23 -2.69 -47.11 -14.85
CA ALA A 23 -3.07 -46.08 -13.91
C ALA A 23 -3.57 -46.82 -12.67
N SER A 24 -2.73 -46.84 -11.64
CA SER A 24 -3.10 -47.35 -10.33
C SER A 24 -4.09 -46.39 -9.67
N ASP A 25 -5.36 -46.47 -10.08
CA ASP A 25 -6.49 -46.00 -9.29
C ASP A 25 -7.10 -47.24 -8.60
N GLU A 26 -6.45 -47.71 -7.55
CA GLU A 26 -7.15 -48.51 -6.54
C GLU A 26 -7.98 -47.53 -5.71
N ASP A 27 -9.28 -47.47 -5.99
CA ASP A 27 -10.34 -47.48 -4.98
C ASP A 27 -11.72 -47.39 -5.66
N ILE A 28 -12.31 -48.56 -5.95
CA ILE A 28 -13.78 -48.68 -6.07
C ILE A 28 -14.29 -49.27 -4.76
N ASN A 29 -14.71 -48.39 -3.85
CA ASN A 29 -15.69 -48.77 -2.83
C ASN A 29 -16.64 -47.59 -2.60
N GLY A 30 -17.83 -47.71 -3.18
CA GLY A 30 -18.98 -46.80 -3.09
C GLY A 30 -18.85 -45.62 -2.11
N SER A 31 -18.31 -44.52 -2.61
CA SER A 31 -18.44 -43.20 -2.00
C SER A 31 -18.84 -42.29 -3.13
N TRP A 32 -19.93 -41.55 -2.96
CA TRP A 32 -20.17 -40.38 -3.79
C TRP A 32 -19.01 -39.46 -3.50
N ASP A 33 -17.96 -39.53 -4.34
CA ASP A 33 -16.75 -38.77 -4.18
C ASP A 33 -17.15 -37.38 -3.79
N LYS A 34 -16.75 -37.07 -2.57
CA LYS A 34 -16.86 -35.78 -1.95
C LYS A 34 -16.17 -34.87 -2.95
N LEU A 35 -16.96 -34.24 -3.83
CA LEU A 35 -16.53 -33.20 -4.77
C LEU A 35 -15.94 -32.12 -3.88
N THR A 36 -14.68 -32.27 -3.50
CA THR A 36 -13.95 -31.21 -2.84
C THR A 36 -13.97 -30.09 -3.86
N PRO A 37 -14.61 -28.95 -3.52
CA PRO A 37 -14.61 -27.81 -4.43
C PRO A 37 -13.16 -27.57 -4.79
N ARG A 38 -12.84 -27.56 -6.09
CA ARG A 38 -11.49 -27.19 -6.52
C ARG A 38 -11.23 -25.79 -5.96
N VAL A 39 -10.07 -25.62 -5.35
CA VAL A 39 -9.60 -24.35 -4.81
C VAL A 39 -8.27 -24.02 -5.46
N CYS A 40 -8.01 -22.74 -5.59
CA CYS A 40 -6.69 -22.23 -5.96
C CYS A 40 -5.95 -21.81 -4.69
N GLU A 41 -4.67 -22.17 -4.60
CA GLU A 41 -3.77 -21.67 -3.56
C GLU A 41 -2.93 -20.53 -4.14
N TYR A 42 -2.99 -19.37 -3.51
CA TYR A 42 -2.19 -18.20 -3.89
C TYR A 42 -1.74 -17.44 -2.64
N ASP A 43 -0.43 -17.19 -2.52
CA ASP A 43 0.17 -16.47 -1.39
C ASP A 43 -0.27 -17.00 0.00
N GLY A 44 -0.36 -18.33 0.12
CA GLY A 44 -0.77 -19.01 1.36
C GLY A 44 -2.26 -18.90 1.70
N LYS A 45 -3.11 -18.45 0.76
CA LYS A 45 -4.56 -18.36 0.89
C LYS A 45 -5.27 -19.23 -0.14
N SER A 46 -6.37 -19.83 0.28
CA SER A 46 -7.26 -20.62 -0.60
C SER A 46 -8.40 -19.77 -1.17
N TYR A 47 -8.61 -19.85 -2.48
CA TYR A 47 -9.67 -19.18 -3.23
C TYR A 47 -10.55 -20.19 -3.95
N LYS A 48 -11.85 -19.93 -4.08
CA LYS A 48 -12.77 -20.81 -4.81
C LYS A 48 -12.64 -20.58 -6.31
N VAL A 49 -12.92 -21.63 -7.09
CA VAL A 49 -13.11 -21.49 -8.54
C VAL A 49 -14.13 -20.37 -8.82
N GLY A 50 -13.76 -19.47 -9.73
CA GLY A 50 -14.54 -18.29 -10.11
C GLY A 50 -14.21 -17.03 -9.30
N ASP A 51 -13.46 -17.13 -8.20
CA ASP A 51 -13.06 -15.96 -7.42
C ASP A 51 -12.11 -15.08 -8.23
N SER A 52 -12.28 -13.76 -8.09
CA SER A 52 -11.32 -12.74 -8.50
C SER A 52 -10.78 -12.05 -7.24
N PHE A 53 -9.47 -11.86 -7.15
CA PHE A 53 -8.79 -11.36 -5.95
C PHE A 53 -7.56 -10.52 -6.28
N PRO A 54 -7.13 -9.60 -5.39
CA PRO A 54 -5.92 -8.81 -5.62
C PRO A 54 -4.66 -9.68 -5.54
N ALA A 55 -3.69 -9.42 -6.42
CA ALA A 55 -2.37 -10.02 -6.37
C ALA A 55 -1.56 -9.48 -5.17
N ALA A 56 -0.51 -10.20 -4.77
CA ALA A 56 0.37 -9.81 -3.67
C ALA A 56 1.14 -8.50 -3.93
N ASP A 57 1.30 -8.12 -5.20
CA ASP A 57 1.93 -6.86 -5.59
C ASP A 57 1.05 -5.62 -5.36
N GLY A 58 -0.24 -5.80 -5.07
CA GLY A 58 -1.20 -4.73 -4.76
C GLY A 58 -1.70 -3.92 -5.97
N CYS A 59 -1.32 -4.27 -7.20
CA CYS A 59 -1.78 -3.57 -8.41
C CYS A 59 -2.35 -4.52 -9.47
N ASN A 60 -1.90 -5.77 -9.52
CA ASN A 60 -2.50 -6.78 -10.36
C ASN A 60 -3.71 -7.44 -9.70
N SER A 61 -4.56 -8.04 -10.52
CA SER A 61 -5.67 -8.89 -10.08
C SER A 61 -5.49 -10.29 -10.62
N CYS A 62 -5.96 -11.29 -9.86
CA CYS A 62 -5.86 -12.70 -10.19
C CYS A 62 -7.26 -13.33 -10.19
N ALA A 63 -7.41 -14.40 -10.96
CA ALA A 63 -8.62 -15.22 -11.02
C ALA A 63 -8.29 -16.69 -10.78
N CYS A 64 -9.19 -17.38 -10.07
CA CYS A 64 -9.14 -18.82 -9.88
C CYS A 64 -9.96 -19.54 -10.96
N ASN A 65 -9.29 -20.26 -11.86
CA ASN A 65 -9.91 -20.95 -12.99
C ASN A 65 -10.48 -22.31 -12.59
N GLU A 66 -11.37 -22.87 -13.43
CA GLU A 66 -12.04 -24.15 -13.19
C GLU A 66 -11.09 -25.35 -13.01
N ASP A 67 -9.89 -25.29 -13.60
CA ASP A 67 -8.87 -26.32 -13.46
C ASP A 67 -8.08 -26.23 -12.14
N GLY A 68 -8.29 -25.18 -11.36
CA GLY A 68 -7.55 -24.87 -10.12
C GLY A 68 -6.30 -24.02 -10.35
N SER A 69 -6.08 -23.51 -11.57
CA SER A 69 -4.97 -22.59 -11.87
C SER A 69 -5.31 -21.15 -11.46
N VAL A 70 -4.26 -20.41 -11.08
CA VAL A 70 -4.32 -18.96 -10.84
C VAL A 70 -3.72 -18.25 -12.04
N VAL A 71 -4.47 -17.30 -12.61
CA VAL A 71 -3.98 -16.42 -13.66
C VAL A 71 -4.13 -14.98 -13.19
N CYS A 72 -3.05 -14.20 -13.27
CA CYS A 72 -3.03 -12.80 -12.88
C CYS A 72 -2.86 -11.88 -14.09
N THR A 73 -3.34 -10.66 -13.98
CA THR A 73 -2.99 -9.57 -14.89
C THR A 73 -1.49 -9.29 -14.79
N LEU A 74 -0.91 -8.75 -15.87
CA LEU A 74 0.50 -8.34 -15.93
C LEU A 74 0.55 -6.86 -16.31
N VAL A 75 0.07 -6.02 -15.41
CA VAL A 75 0.24 -4.56 -15.48
C VAL A 75 1.58 -4.22 -14.83
N ASP A 76 2.29 -3.28 -15.45
CA ASP A 76 3.51 -2.72 -14.86
C ASP A 76 3.12 -1.88 -13.64
N CYS A 77 3.44 -2.39 -12.46
CA CYS A 77 3.11 -1.76 -11.19
C CYS A 77 4.20 -0.79 -10.76
N GLU A 78 4.64 0.08 -11.66
CA GLU A 78 5.56 1.16 -11.32
C GLU A 78 4.90 2.00 -10.23
N ARG A 79 5.40 1.84 -8.99
CA ARG A 79 4.91 2.59 -7.84
C ARG A 79 5.39 4.02 -8.01
N VAL A 80 4.45 4.90 -8.34
CA VAL A 80 4.70 6.34 -8.30
C VAL A 80 4.94 6.70 -6.84
N THR A 81 6.11 7.23 -6.54
CA THR A 81 6.44 7.78 -5.23
C THR A 81 6.91 9.21 -5.39
N CYS A 82 6.79 9.98 -4.32
CA CYS A 82 7.35 11.33 -4.27
C CYS A 82 8.66 11.32 -3.50
N GLU A 83 9.67 11.99 -4.04
CA GLU A 83 10.93 12.23 -3.34
C GLU A 83 10.94 13.65 -2.77
N TYR A 84 11.05 13.78 -1.44
CA TYR A 84 11.19 15.06 -0.77
C TYR A 84 12.27 14.99 0.31
N ASN A 85 13.28 15.85 0.22
CA ASN A 85 14.40 15.89 1.15
C ASN A 85 15.10 14.53 1.39
N GLY A 86 15.21 13.72 0.33
CA GLY A 86 15.85 12.40 0.37
C GLY A 86 15.03 11.34 1.10
N LYS A 87 13.73 11.57 1.27
CA LYS A 87 12.76 10.58 1.73
C LYS A 87 11.74 10.33 0.63
N SER A 88 11.39 9.05 0.46
CA SER A 88 10.30 8.61 -0.40
C SER A 88 8.98 8.63 0.39
N TYR A 89 7.94 9.12 -0.26
CA TYR A 89 6.57 9.18 0.23
C TYR A 89 5.63 8.49 -0.77
N GLU A 90 4.63 7.79 -0.27
CA GLU A 90 3.60 7.14 -1.10
C GLU A 90 2.58 8.18 -1.57
N VAL A 91 1.95 7.92 -2.71
CA VAL A 91 0.83 8.74 -3.20
C VAL A 91 -0.25 8.86 -2.12
N GLY A 92 -0.70 10.08 -1.86
CA GLY A 92 -1.69 10.40 -0.83
C GLY A 92 -1.09 10.72 0.54
N ASP A 93 0.21 10.49 0.75
CA ASP A 93 0.87 10.89 1.99
C ASP A 93 0.82 12.40 2.19
N SER A 94 0.65 12.82 3.45
CA SER A 94 0.81 14.19 3.92
C SER A 94 1.91 14.24 4.97
N PHE A 95 2.86 15.17 4.85
CA PHE A 95 4.06 15.23 5.66
C PHE A 95 4.53 16.67 5.93
N PRO A 96 5.29 16.92 7.01
CA PRO A 96 5.82 18.25 7.30
C PRO A 96 6.90 18.66 6.28
N ALA A 97 6.87 19.93 5.87
CA ALA A 97 7.91 20.53 5.06
C ALA A 97 9.22 20.70 5.84
N ALA A 98 10.32 20.92 5.12
CA ALA A 98 11.65 21.12 5.67
C ALA A 98 11.77 22.34 6.61
N ASP A 99 10.94 23.35 6.39
CA ASP A 99 10.92 24.60 7.18
C ASP A 99 10.27 24.43 8.57
N GLY A 100 9.60 23.30 8.81
CA GLY A 100 8.93 22.98 10.07
C GLY A 100 7.64 23.76 10.33
N CYS A 101 7.08 24.42 9.32
CA CYS A 101 5.88 25.25 9.44
C CYS A 101 4.87 24.94 8.32
N ASN A 102 5.34 24.65 7.11
CA ASN A 102 4.49 24.20 6.02
C ASN A 102 4.24 22.68 6.09
N SER A 103 3.19 22.23 5.41
CA SER A 103 2.93 20.82 5.13
C SER A 103 2.97 20.57 3.63
N CYS A 104 3.31 19.35 3.25
CA CYS A 104 3.38 18.89 1.87
C CYS A 104 2.54 17.63 1.68
N ALA A 105 2.12 17.39 0.44
CA ALA A 105 1.41 16.19 0.03
C ALA A 105 2.05 15.57 -1.22
N CYS A 106 2.00 14.24 -1.31
CA CYS A 106 2.40 13.49 -2.50
C CYS A 106 1.19 13.24 -3.41
N ASN A 107 1.22 13.78 -4.62
CA ASN A 107 0.14 13.63 -5.60
C ASN A 107 0.27 12.34 -6.43
N GLU A 108 -0.81 11.97 -7.11
CA GLU A 108 -0.89 10.77 -7.97
C GLU A 108 0.14 10.74 -9.10
N ASP A 109 0.65 11.89 -9.52
CA ASP A 109 1.67 12.02 -10.57
C ASP A 109 3.11 12.01 -10.03
N GLY A 110 3.29 11.79 -8.72
CA GLY A 110 4.60 11.78 -8.06
C GLY A 110 5.13 13.18 -7.75
N SER A 111 4.33 14.23 -7.94
CA SER A 111 4.69 15.59 -7.56
C SER A 111 4.46 15.84 -6.07
N VAL A 112 5.34 16.66 -5.48
CA VAL A 112 5.19 17.17 -4.12
C VAL A 112 4.65 18.59 -4.18
N VAL A 113 3.54 18.85 -3.49
CA VAL A 113 2.97 20.19 -3.35
C VAL A 113 2.94 20.55 -1.87
N CYS A 114 3.47 21.72 -1.52
CA CYS A 114 3.48 22.22 -0.16
C CYS A 114 2.58 23.44 0.02
N THR A 115 2.08 23.65 1.24
CA THR A 115 1.48 24.92 1.64
C THR A 115 2.52 26.04 1.55
N LEU A 116 2.03 27.27 1.36
CA LEU A 116 2.85 28.48 1.31
C LEU A 116 2.38 29.45 2.40
N VAL A 117 2.48 29.02 3.64
CA VAL A 117 2.31 29.89 4.81
C VAL A 117 3.61 30.67 4.99
N ASP A 118 3.48 31.97 5.25
CA ASP A 118 4.62 32.79 5.64
C ASP A 118 5.07 32.35 7.04
N CYS A 119 6.25 31.75 7.11
CA CYS A 119 6.79 31.16 8.32
C CYS A 119 7.67 32.13 9.10
N GLU A 120 7.40 33.45 9.01
CA GLU A 120 7.95 34.43 9.95
C GLU A 120 7.70 33.94 11.37
N ARG A 121 8.75 33.37 11.99
CA ARG A 121 8.72 33.00 13.39
C ARG A 121 8.70 34.29 14.18
N ILE A 122 7.51 34.70 14.59
CA ILE A 122 7.36 35.77 15.57
C ILE A 122 8.14 35.32 16.80
N ALA A 123 9.20 36.04 17.11
CA ALA A 123 10.05 35.83 18.25
C ALA A 123 10.32 37.19 18.90
N CYS A 124 10.46 37.20 20.21
CA CYS A 124 10.77 38.41 20.93
C CYS A 124 12.27 38.57 21.06
N GLU A 125 12.79 39.77 20.76
CA GLU A 125 14.15 40.14 21.11
C GLU A 125 14.18 40.86 22.46
N TYR A 126 14.94 40.33 23.43
CA TYR A 126 15.21 40.99 24.70
C TYR A 126 16.70 40.94 25.00
N ASN A 127 17.32 42.12 25.13
CA ASN A 127 18.75 42.28 25.43
C ASN A 127 19.67 41.45 24.50
N GLY A 128 19.36 41.46 23.19
CA GLY A 128 20.12 40.73 22.16
C GLY A 128 19.93 39.21 22.16
N LYS A 129 18.97 38.68 22.92
CA LYS A 129 18.55 37.27 22.88
C LYS A 129 17.16 37.13 22.28
N PHE A 130 16.96 36.07 21.51
CA PHE A 130 15.67 35.70 20.94
C PHE A 130 14.94 34.71 21.83
N TYR A 131 13.65 34.95 22.03
CA TYR A 131 12.75 34.11 22.81
C TYR A 131 11.55 33.74 21.94
N GLU A 132 11.20 32.46 21.93
CA GLU A 132 10.00 31.96 21.25
C GLU A 132 8.74 32.52 21.92
N VAL A 133 7.67 32.69 21.14
CA VAL A 133 6.34 33.06 21.66
C VAL A 133 5.92 32.12 22.79
N GLY A 134 5.39 32.71 23.87
CA GLY A 134 4.97 31.98 25.07
C GLY A 134 6.12 31.69 26.05
N ALA A 135 7.37 32.00 25.71
CA ALA A 135 8.48 31.84 26.65
C ALA A 135 8.39 32.84 27.81
N SER A 136 8.64 32.35 29.02
CA SER A 136 8.89 33.16 30.22
C SER A 136 10.37 33.08 30.61
N PHE A 137 10.99 34.22 30.89
CA PHE A 137 12.44 34.32 31.13
C PHE A 137 12.77 35.40 32.16
N PRO A 138 13.92 35.31 32.88
CA PRO A 138 14.31 36.36 33.82
C PRO A 138 14.67 37.65 33.10
N ALA A 139 14.27 38.78 33.69
CA ALA A 139 14.69 40.11 33.24
C ALA A 139 16.18 40.34 33.54
N ALA A 140 16.78 41.30 32.83
CA ALA A 140 18.20 41.62 32.99
C ALA A 140 18.55 42.24 34.37
N ASP A 141 17.55 42.75 35.08
CA ASP A 141 17.69 43.28 36.45
C ASP A 141 17.84 42.18 37.52
N GLY A 142 17.57 40.91 37.17
CA GLY A 142 17.71 39.77 38.07
C GLY A 142 16.60 39.60 39.10
N CYS A 143 15.57 40.46 39.12
CA CYS A 143 14.44 40.35 40.06
C CYS A 143 13.09 40.18 39.34
N ASN A 144 12.96 40.73 38.13
CA ASN A 144 11.74 40.64 37.34
C ASN A 144 11.76 39.42 36.42
N SER A 145 10.57 39.08 35.91
CA SER A 145 10.39 38.08 34.85
C SER A 145 9.70 38.73 33.66
N CYS A 146 10.03 38.27 32.46
CA CYS A 146 9.46 38.73 31.22
C CYS A 146 8.79 37.56 30.48
N ALA A 147 7.79 37.87 29.67
CA ALA A 147 7.12 36.93 28.78
C ALA A 147 7.17 37.45 27.34
N CYS A 148 7.32 36.53 26.39
CA CYS A 148 7.19 36.80 24.96
C CYS A 148 5.74 36.55 24.50
N ASN A 149 5.06 37.59 24.04
CA ASN A 149 3.67 37.51 23.58
C ASN A 149 3.55 37.07 22.11
N GLU A 150 2.36 36.65 21.71
CA GLU A 150 2.05 36.18 20.35
C GLU A 150 2.29 37.24 19.25
N ASP A 151 2.32 38.52 19.59
CA ASP A 151 2.61 39.63 18.69
C ASP A 151 4.11 39.99 18.61
N GLY A 152 4.97 39.24 19.31
CA GLY A 152 6.41 39.48 19.37
C GLY A 152 6.82 40.55 20.40
N SER A 153 5.88 41.04 21.21
CA SER A 153 6.19 41.99 22.29
C SER A 153 6.73 41.30 23.55
N VAL A 154 7.66 41.97 24.24
CA VAL A 154 8.15 41.56 25.56
C VAL A 154 7.43 42.36 26.63
N VAL A 155 6.83 41.66 27.60
CA VAL A 155 6.22 42.28 28.79
C VAL A 155 6.91 41.72 30.03
N CYS A 156 7.39 42.61 30.90
CA CYS A 156 8.03 42.23 32.15
C CYS A 156 7.18 42.61 33.36
N THR A 157 7.33 41.84 34.44
CA THR A 157 6.85 42.25 35.76
C THR A 157 7.56 43.53 36.20
N LEU A 158 6.90 44.29 37.07
CA LEU A 158 7.44 45.52 37.64
C LEU A 158 7.39 45.42 39.16
N VAL A 159 8.22 44.54 39.71
CA VAL A 159 8.48 44.43 41.14
C VAL A 159 9.64 45.36 41.48
N ASP A 160 9.54 46.03 42.62
CA ASP A 160 10.65 46.81 43.18
C ASP A 160 11.74 45.84 43.65
N CYS A 161 12.86 45.79 42.92
CA CYS A 161 13.98 44.89 43.21
C CYS A 161 14.66 45.17 44.55
N GLU A 162 14.47 46.36 45.14
CA GLU A 162 15.02 46.67 46.46
C GLU A 162 14.25 45.98 47.60
N LEU A 163 13.07 45.41 47.31
CA LEU A 163 12.17 44.78 48.27
C LEU A 163 11.96 43.28 48.03
N SER A 164 12.65 42.68 47.05
CA SER A 164 12.51 41.28 46.62
C SER A 164 13.54 40.34 47.22
#